data_AF-A0A661SBS4-F1
#
_entry.id   AF-A0A661SBS4-F1
#
_cell.length_a   1.000
_cell.length_b   1.000
_cell.length_c   1.000
_cell.angle_alpha   90.00
_cell.angle_beta   90.00
_cell.angle_gamma   90.00
#
_symmetry.space_group_name_H-M   'P 1'
#
loop_
_entity.id
_entity.type
_entity.pdbx_description
1 polymer ?
#
loop_
_entity_poly.entity_id
_entity_poly.type
_entity_poly.pdbx_seq_one_letter_code
_entity_poly.pdbx_strand_id
1 'polypeptide(L)'
;RAGQLFGTAGIESAVEELFSTPSSGQMVLPGFEELAAKQKRKRRGRGQKISIEDPGEMDASATTLDRVHAAMLLQSGGQANALRALIKAEQDRGPDFLRLANALSALYPKGSEEKRLLDAMLLAVHR
;
A
#
# COMPACT_ATOMS: atom_id res chain seq x y z
N ARG A 1 -20.10 45.50 17.62
CA ARG A 1 -19.35 44.26 17.97
C ARG A 1 -19.43 43.17 16.90
N ALA A 2 -20.50 43.08 16.08
CA ALA A 2 -20.61 42.07 15.02
C ALA A 2 -19.66 42.28 13.82
N GLY A 3 -19.40 43.52 13.40
CA GLY A 3 -18.54 43.82 12.24
C GLY A 3 -17.03 43.55 12.44
N GLN A 4 -16.56 43.40 13.69
CA GLN A 4 -15.16 43.05 13.97
C GLN A 4 -14.88 41.55 13.83
N LEU A 5 -15.92 40.70 13.87
CA LEU A 5 -15.75 39.24 13.80
C LEU A 5 -15.92 38.69 12.38
N PHE A 6 -16.65 39.36 11.49
CA PHE A 6 -17.03 38.82 10.18
C PHE A 6 -16.64 39.71 8.98
N GLY A 7 -15.93 40.81 9.21
CA GLY A 7 -15.59 41.78 8.16
C GLY A 7 -16.82 42.50 7.58
N THR A 8 -16.60 43.51 6.73
CA THR A 8 -17.68 44.31 6.13
C THR A 8 -18.46 43.56 5.05
N ALA A 9 -18.01 42.37 4.65
CA ALA A 9 -18.64 41.55 3.62
C ALA A 9 -19.84 40.73 4.12
N GLY A 10 -20.12 40.72 5.43
CA GLY A 10 -21.30 40.08 6.00
C GLY A 10 -21.29 38.54 5.91
N ILE A 11 -22.08 37.91 6.78
CA ILE A 11 -22.20 36.45 6.84
C ILE A 11 -22.84 35.90 5.55
N GLU A 12 -23.67 36.70 4.87
CA GLU A 12 -24.41 36.30 3.67
C GLU A 12 -23.50 35.90 2.50
N SER A 13 -22.38 36.60 2.28
CA SER A 13 -21.40 36.25 1.23
C SER A 13 -20.72 34.90 1.51
N ALA A 14 -20.35 34.66 2.77
CA ALA A 14 -19.74 33.39 3.18
C ALA A 14 -20.72 32.22 3.09
N VAL A 15 -22.02 32.47 3.28
CA VAL A 15 -23.07 31.45 3.15
C VAL A 15 -23.27 31.09 1.67
N GLU A 16 -23.23 32.06 0.77
CA GLU A 16 -23.38 31.84 -0.68
C GLU A 16 -22.19 31.03 -1.27
N GLU A 17 -20.96 31.30 -0.81
CA GLU A 17 -19.78 30.50 -1.15
C GLU A 17 -19.86 29.05 -0.62
N LEU A 18 -20.45 28.84 0.56
CA LEU A 18 -20.58 27.50 1.16
C LEU A 18 -21.53 26.58 0.38
N PHE A 19 -22.55 27.17 -0.26
CA PHE A 19 -23.54 26.44 -1.07
C PHE A 19 -23.13 26.30 -2.54
N SER A 20 -22.07 26.99 -2.99
CA SER A 20 -21.50 26.79 -4.31
C SER A 20 -20.78 25.45 -4.36
N THR A 21 -21.43 24.43 -4.93
CA THR A 21 -20.87 23.08 -5.02
C THR A 21 -19.62 23.08 -5.91
N PRO A 22 -18.41 22.74 -5.40
CA PRO A 22 -17.28 22.55 -6.28
C PRO A 22 -17.48 21.24 -7.07
N SER A 23 -17.25 21.29 -8.38
CA SER A 23 -17.45 20.16 -9.33
C SER A 23 -16.66 18.87 -9.00
N SER A 24 -15.80 18.91 -7.98
CA SER A 24 -14.95 17.80 -7.54
C SER A 24 -15.42 17.08 -6.26
N GLY A 25 -16.59 17.43 -5.72
CA GLY A 25 -17.26 16.64 -4.66
C GLY A 25 -16.57 16.61 -3.29
N GLN A 26 -15.58 17.47 -3.05
CA GLN A 26 -14.87 17.55 -1.76
C GLN A 26 -14.95 18.98 -1.22
N MET A 27 -15.65 19.14 -0.08
CA MET A 27 -15.70 20.39 0.67
C MET A 27 -14.34 20.63 1.32
N VAL A 28 -13.67 21.74 0.98
CA VAL A 28 -12.43 22.19 1.63
C VAL A 28 -12.78 23.38 2.51
N LEU A 29 -12.32 23.37 3.76
CA LEU A 29 -12.54 24.48 4.69
C LEU A 29 -11.73 25.72 4.26
N PRO A 30 -12.29 26.94 4.36
CA PRO A 30 -11.58 28.17 4.00
C PRO A 30 -10.28 28.31 4.80
N GLY A 31 -9.17 28.60 4.12
CA GLY A 31 -7.83 28.71 4.74
C GLY A 31 -7.06 27.40 4.89
N PHE A 32 -7.62 26.26 4.46
CA PHE A 32 -6.96 24.95 4.45
C PHE A 32 -6.66 24.42 3.04
N GLU A 33 -6.75 25.28 2.02
CA GLU A 33 -6.50 24.94 0.60
C GLU A 33 -5.14 24.30 0.36
N GLU A 34 -4.10 24.80 1.03
CA GLU A 34 -2.73 24.31 0.87
C GLU A 34 -2.55 22.88 1.44
N LEU A 35 -3.29 22.54 2.51
CA LEU A 35 -3.30 21.21 3.11
C LEU A 35 -4.12 20.21 2.29
N ALA A 36 -5.23 20.64 1.70
CA ALA A 36 -6.01 19.85 0.76
C ALA A 36 -5.22 19.53 -0.52
N ALA A 37 -4.44 20.48 -1.03
CA ALA A 37 -3.55 20.27 -2.17
C ALA A 37 -2.46 19.23 -1.87
N LYS A 38 -1.92 19.21 -0.64
CA LYS A 38 -0.96 18.17 -0.21
C LYS A 38 -1.62 16.78 -0.07
N GLN A 39 -2.89 16.70 0.33
CA GLN A 39 -3.60 15.42 0.42
C GLN A 39 -3.84 14.76 -0.96
N LYS A 40 -4.00 15.55 -2.03
CA LYS A 40 -4.14 15.02 -3.40
C LYS A 40 -2.92 14.20 -3.87
N ARG A 41 -1.74 14.39 -3.26
CA ARG A 41 -0.51 13.64 -3.59
C ARG A 41 -0.35 12.31 -2.85
N LYS A 42 -1.20 11.98 -1.87
CA LYS A 42 -1.07 10.74 -1.07
C LYS A 42 -2.34 9.88 -1.01
N ARG A 43 -3.13 9.86 -2.09
CA ARG A 43 -3.98 8.71 -2.37
C ARG A 43 -3.20 7.73 -3.27
N ARG A 44 -2.15 7.11 -2.71
CA ARG A 44 -1.72 5.79 -3.22
C ARG A 44 -2.95 4.90 -3.06
N GLY A 45 -3.46 4.44 -4.20
CA GLY A 45 -4.75 3.76 -4.29
C GLY A 45 -4.87 2.69 -3.21
N ARG A 46 -5.96 2.77 -2.44
CA ARG A 46 -6.48 1.65 -1.66
C ARG A 46 -6.77 0.53 -2.67
N GLY A 47 -5.84 -0.42 -2.78
CA GLY A 47 -5.86 -1.49 -3.80
C GLY A 47 -4.79 -1.37 -4.89
N GLN A 48 -3.68 -0.64 -4.67
CA GLN A 48 -2.53 -0.73 -5.56
C GLN A 48 -2.03 -2.19 -5.53
N LYS A 49 -2.39 -2.96 -6.57
CA LYS A 49 -1.72 -4.24 -6.86
C LYS A 49 -0.23 -3.90 -6.88
N ILE A 50 0.50 -4.47 -5.94
CA ILE A 50 1.94 -4.35 -5.89
C ILE A 50 2.42 -5.15 -7.11
N SER A 51 2.55 -4.48 -8.25
CA SER A 51 3.27 -4.98 -9.41
C SER A 51 4.74 -4.75 -9.10
N ILE A 52 5.36 -5.74 -8.45
CA ILE A 52 6.83 -5.81 -8.40
C ILE A 52 7.20 -6.40 -9.77
N GLU A 53 7.36 -5.54 -10.76
CA GLU A 53 7.82 -5.98 -12.09
C GLU A 53 9.30 -6.38 -12.04
N ASP A 54 10.07 -5.75 -11.14
CA ASP A 54 11.47 -6.05 -10.91
C ASP A 54 11.74 -6.27 -9.41
N PRO A 55 12.21 -7.46 -8.97
CA PRO A 55 12.63 -7.69 -7.59
C PRO A 55 13.80 -6.77 -7.15
N GLY A 56 14.48 -6.10 -8.09
CA GLY A 56 15.48 -5.07 -7.82
C GLY A 56 14.91 -3.74 -7.29
N GLU A 57 13.62 -3.47 -7.49
CA GLU A 57 12.95 -2.28 -6.92
C GLU A 57 12.61 -2.43 -5.44
N MET A 58 12.80 -3.62 -4.86
CA MET A 58 12.64 -3.80 -3.43
C MET A 58 13.72 -3.02 -2.70
N ASP A 59 13.28 -2.07 -1.84
CA ASP A 59 14.17 -1.27 -1.01
C ASP A 59 15.28 -2.14 -0.39
N ALA A 60 16.55 -1.75 -0.55
CA ALA A 60 17.68 -2.52 -0.04
C ALA A 60 17.61 -2.72 1.49
N SER A 61 16.89 -1.84 2.19
CA SER A 61 16.61 -1.90 3.63
C SER A 61 15.47 -2.86 4.01
N ALA A 62 14.76 -3.45 3.05
CA ALA A 62 13.68 -4.38 3.34
C ALA A 62 14.20 -5.57 4.15
N THR A 63 13.44 -5.98 5.16
CA THR A 63 13.80 -7.14 5.97
C THR A 63 13.53 -8.44 5.19
N THR A 64 14.11 -9.55 5.63
CA THR A 64 13.78 -10.88 5.06
C THR A 64 12.30 -11.22 5.18
N LEU A 65 11.64 -10.76 6.27
CA LEU A 65 10.21 -10.90 6.47
C LEU A 65 9.40 -10.12 5.43
N ASP A 66 9.78 -8.87 5.14
CA ASP A 66 9.11 -8.04 4.13
C ASP A 66 9.19 -8.68 2.75
N ARG A 67 10.30 -9.34 2.44
CA ARG A 67 10.48 -10.08 1.17
C ARG A 67 9.61 -11.33 1.10
N VAL A 68 9.51 -12.10 2.19
CA VAL A 68 8.59 -13.24 2.26
C VAL A 68 7.14 -12.76 2.09
N HIS A 69 6.80 -11.62 2.70
CA HIS A 69 5.47 -11.03 2.55
C HIS A 69 5.20 -10.55 1.12
N ALA A 70 6.17 -9.90 0.48
CA ALA A 70 6.07 -9.52 -0.93
C ALA A 70 5.84 -10.73 -1.84
N ALA A 71 6.53 -11.84 -1.60
CA ALA A 71 6.31 -13.09 -2.31
C ALA A 71 4.87 -13.62 -2.14
N MET A 72 4.31 -13.57 -0.91
CA MET A 72 2.91 -13.94 -0.66
C MET A 72 1.92 -13.03 -1.43
N LEU A 73 2.20 -11.74 -1.54
CA LEU A 73 1.36 -10.80 -2.30
C LEU A 73 1.43 -11.06 -3.80
N LEU A 74 2.61 -11.35 -4.35
CA LEU A 74 2.77 -11.72 -5.76
C LEU A 74 2.05 -13.04 -6.07
N GLN A 75 2.13 -14.00 -5.16
CA GLN A 75 1.47 -15.29 -5.32
C GLN A 75 -0.06 -15.18 -5.27
N SER A 76 -0.60 -14.45 -4.28
CA SER A 76 -2.04 -14.19 -4.19
C SER A 76 -2.56 -13.33 -5.36
N GLY A 77 -1.71 -12.44 -5.89
CA GLY A 77 -1.99 -11.65 -7.09
C GLY A 77 -1.85 -12.40 -8.42
N GLY A 78 -1.45 -13.68 -8.42
CA GLY A 78 -1.27 -14.49 -9.62
C GLY A 78 -0.05 -14.10 -10.48
N GLN A 79 0.88 -13.31 -9.95
CA GLN A 79 2.06 -12.82 -10.67
C GLN A 79 3.20 -13.85 -10.62
N ALA A 80 2.99 -15.00 -11.26
CA ALA A 80 3.92 -16.13 -11.17
C ALA A 80 5.33 -15.84 -11.72
N ASN A 81 5.47 -14.99 -12.73
CA ASN A 81 6.78 -14.63 -13.29
C ASN A 81 7.60 -13.75 -12.33
N ALA A 82 6.96 -12.73 -11.75
CA ALA A 82 7.58 -11.87 -10.73
C ALA A 82 7.96 -12.67 -9.48
N LEU A 83 7.08 -13.59 -9.04
CA LEU A 83 7.36 -14.47 -7.91
C LEU A 83 8.62 -15.32 -8.15
N ARG A 84 8.76 -15.93 -9.34
CA ARG A 84 9.96 -16.73 -9.68
C ARG A 84 11.22 -15.87 -9.71
N ALA A 85 11.15 -14.67 -10.27
CA ALA A 85 12.28 -13.75 -10.30
C ALA A 85 12.71 -13.35 -8.88
N LEU A 86 11.76 -13.02 -8.00
CA LEU A 86 12.02 -12.69 -6.60
C LEU A 86 12.64 -13.88 -5.86
N ILE A 87 12.05 -15.07 -5.97
CA ILE A 87 12.58 -16.28 -5.32
C ILE A 87 14.01 -16.54 -5.75
N LYS A 88 14.32 -16.42 -7.05
CA LYS A 88 15.67 -16.61 -7.57
C LYS A 88 16.66 -15.60 -6.97
N ALA A 89 16.30 -14.32 -6.95
CA ALA A 89 17.12 -13.28 -6.34
C ALA A 89 17.38 -13.54 -4.84
N GLU A 90 16.39 -14.04 -4.12
CA GLU A 90 16.55 -14.38 -2.70
C GLU A 90 17.38 -15.65 -2.47
N GLN A 91 17.29 -16.65 -3.35
CA GLN A 91 18.18 -17.82 -3.31
C GLN A 91 19.64 -17.42 -3.49
N ASP A 92 19.92 -16.45 -4.36
CA ASP A 92 21.27 -15.92 -4.57
C ASP A 92 21.80 -15.14 -3.35
N ARG A 93 20.92 -14.51 -2.55
CA ARG A 93 21.30 -13.82 -1.30
C ARG A 93 21.59 -14.77 -0.15
N GLY A 94 20.87 -15.90 -0.04
CA GLY A 94 21.16 -16.94 0.95
C GLY A 94 19.95 -17.76 1.43
N PRO A 95 20.18 -18.71 2.35
CA PRO A 95 19.15 -19.67 2.79
C PRO A 95 18.13 -19.09 3.77
N ASP A 96 18.35 -17.88 4.30
CA ASP A 96 17.54 -17.31 5.37
C ASP A 96 16.09 -17.04 4.94
N PHE A 97 15.88 -16.68 3.68
CA PHE A 97 14.54 -16.51 3.11
C PHE A 97 13.72 -17.81 3.20
N LEU A 98 14.28 -18.92 2.73
CA LEU A 98 13.61 -20.23 2.75
C LEU A 98 13.43 -20.76 4.18
N ARG A 99 14.42 -20.53 5.05
CA ARG A 99 14.32 -20.89 6.47
C ARG A 99 13.18 -20.15 7.16
N LEU A 100 13.07 -18.84 6.93
CA LEU A 100 12.00 -18.02 7.48
C LEU A 100 10.64 -18.46 6.94
N ALA A 101 10.52 -18.67 5.63
CA ALA A 101 9.28 -19.16 5.01
C ALA A 101 8.84 -20.51 5.61
N ASN A 102 9.77 -21.44 5.81
CA ASN A 102 9.48 -22.75 6.43
C ASN A 102 9.06 -22.60 7.89
N ALA A 103 9.73 -21.75 8.67
CA ALA A 103 9.35 -21.45 10.05
C ALA A 103 7.93 -20.86 10.13
N LEU A 104 7.58 -19.94 9.23
CA LEU A 104 6.25 -19.35 9.18
C LEU A 104 5.16 -20.38 8.81
N SER A 105 5.41 -21.27 7.84
CA SER A 105 4.46 -22.36 7.51
C SER A 105 4.18 -23.28 8.72
N ALA A 106 5.20 -23.56 9.54
CA ALA A 106 5.04 -24.34 10.75
C ALA A 106 4.21 -23.64 11.85
N LEU A 107 4.21 -22.31 11.88
CA LEU A 107 3.46 -21.51 12.84
C LEU A 107 1.99 -21.28 12.43
N TYR A 108 1.69 -21.28 11.13
CA TYR A 108 0.33 -21.03 10.66
C TYR A 108 -0.60 -22.24 10.82
N PRO A 109 -1.89 -22.02 11.17
CA PRO A 109 -2.87 -23.08 11.27
C PRO A 109 -3.16 -23.73 9.92
N LYS A 110 -3.59 -24.99 9.92
CA LYS A 110 -3.74 -25.82 8.70
C LYS A 110 -4.76 -25.31 7.67
N GLY A 111 -5.64 -24.38 8.04
CA GLY A 111 -6.66 -23.80 7.15
C GLY A 111 -6.41 -22.34 6.75
N SER A 112 -5.26 -21.77 7.08
CA SER A 112 -4.96 -20.37 6.75
C SER A 112 -4.50 -20.23 5.29
N GLU A 113 -4.94 -19.15 4.64
CA GLU A 113 -4.52 -18.82 3.27
C GLU A 113 -3.01 -18.54 3.23
N GLU A 114 -2.48 -17.86 4.24
CA GLU A 114 -1.06 -17.55 4.39
C GLU A 114 -0.22 -18.82 4.35
N LYS A 115 -0.66 -19.88 5.04
CA LYS A 115 -0.01 -21.18 4.99
C LYS A 115 0.01 -21.76 3.58
N ARG A 116 -1.15 -21.76 2.90
CA ARG A 116 -1.27 -22.30 1.54
C ARG A 116 -0.34 -21.58 0.56
N LEU A 117 -0.22 -20.26 0.69
CA LEU A 117 0.67 -19.45 -0.15
C LEU A 117 2.13 -19.86 0.09
N LEU A 118 2.56 -19.96 1.35
CA LEU A 118 3.92 -20.38 1.69
C LEU A 118 4.23 -21.82 1.25
N ASP A 119 3.32 -22.76 1.48
CA ASP A 119 3.52 -24.16 1.06
C ASP A 119 3.64 -24.28 -0.46
N ALA A 120 2.80 -23.54 -1.20
CA ALA A 120 2.87 -23.50 -2.66
C ALA A 120 4.15 -22.82 -3.17
N MET A 121 4.63 -21.77 -2.49
CA MET A 121 5.92 -21.13 -2.77
C MET A 121 7.08 -22.10 -2.56
N LEU A 122 7.11 -22.81 -1.43
CA LEU A 122 8.14 -23.80 -1.11
C LEU A 122 8.11 -24.96 -2.13
N LEU A 123 6.93 -25.41 -2.55
CA LEU A 123 6.79 -26.41 -3.61
C LEU A 123 7.29 -25.91 -4.99
N ALA A 124 7.27 -24.59 -5.24
CA ALA A 124 7.77 -24.00 -6.47
C ALA A 124 9.31 -23.88 -6.48
N VAL A 125 9.93 -23.78 -5.31
CA VAL A 125 11.38 -23.69 -5.12
C VAL A 125 12.10 -25.02 -5.37
N HIS A 126 11.51 -26.15 -4.99
CA HIS A 126 12.15 -27.47 -5.07
C HIS A 126 12.00 -28.15 -6.45
N ARG A 127 11.80 -27.37 -7.53
CA ARG A 127 11.57 -27.88 -8.88
C ARG A 127 12.73 -27.57 -9.81
#